data_AF-A0A950BRB3-F1
#
_entry.id   AF-A0A950BRB3-F1
#
_cell.length_a   1.000
_cell.length_b   1.000
_cell.length_c   1.000
_cell.angle_alpha   90.00
_cell.angle_beta   90.00
_cell.angle_gamma   90.00
#
_symmetry.space_group_name_H-M   'P 1'
#
loop_
_entity.id
_entity.type
_entity.pdbx_description
1 polymer ?
#
loop_
_entity_poly.entity_id
_entity_poly.type
_entity_poly.pdbx_seq_one_letter_code
_entity_poly.pdbx_strand_id
1 'polypeptide(L)'
;MIKSLPRLASGDLGTLPRSAFRTATLIHTVILADVGRSADDPSRFALHRVGIGLCIPDLSRGDVVVDSGRLGELGVKLGMMEKVVLQAAEEELALGRLIASGPTFALYRGPAVLQVGQLHHKVEISYAFLVDEQSGALRVLVWSAEARKGGPAAPARLVELRPNLVFDCPLNVKAERLLGTVPVSWSFAMESLPPGQPRPMSPDLRRYLGGNAQQRDPERMEHTLRRALTAR
;
A
#
# COMPACT_ATOMS: atom_id res chain seq x y z
N MET A 1 0.56 11.16 -6.58
CA MET A 1 0.16 10.79 -5.19
C MET A 1 -0.78 9.59 -5.21
N ILE A 2 -0.74 8.71 -4.21
CA ILE A 2 -1.78 7.72 -3.90
C ILE A 2 -2.11 7.87 -2.41
N LYS A 3 -3.39 7.93 -2.03
CA LYS A 3 -3.84 8.04 -0.64
C LYS A 3 -4.98 7.08 -0.36
N SER A 4 -4.83 6.27 0.67
CA SER A 4 -5.80 5.28 1.14
C SER A 4 -6.59 5.85 2.31
N LEU A 5 -7.92 5.91 2.18
CA LEU A 5 -8.86 6.36 3.21
C LEU A 5 -9.51 5.14 3.88
N PRO A 6 -8.97 4.63 5.00
CA PRO A 6 -9.56 3.48 5.68
C PRO A 6 -11.00 3.75 6.11
N ARG A 7 -11.90 2.82 5.75
CA ARG A 7 -13.33 2.88 6.11
C ARG A 7 -13.77 1.50 6.58
N LEU A 8 -14.28 1.42 7.81
CA LEU A 8 -14.88 0.18 8.32
C LEU A 8 -16.15 -0.13 7.51
N ALA A 9 -16.14 -1.26 6.81
CA ALA A 9 -17.13 -1.57 5.78
C ALA A 9 -17.97 -2.82 6.10
N SER A 10 -17.34 -3.88 6.64
CA SER A 10 -18.04 -5.15 6.89
C SER A 10 -17.43 -5.96 8.05
N GLY A 11 -18.04 -7.12 8.34
CA GLY A 11 -17.60 -8.05 9.37
C GLY A 11 -18.21 -7.76 10.75
N ASP A 12 -17.43 -7.97 11.81
CA ASP A 12 -17.85 -7.89 13.21
C ASP A 12 -17.98 -6.43 13.74
N LEU A 13 -18.46 -5.50 12.91
CA LEU A 13 -18.51 -4.06 13.22
C LEU A 13 -19.24 -3.75 14.53
N GLY A 14 -20.34 -4.47 14.82
CA GLY A 14 -21.15 -4.28 16.02
C GLY A 14 -20.45 -4.67 17.32
N THR A 15 -19.28 -5.32 17.24
CA THR A 15 -18.49 -5.70 18.42
C THR A 15 -17.42 -4.67 18.78
N LEU A 16 -17.17 -3.69 17.90
CA LEU A 16 -16.11 -2.71 18.12
C LEU A 16 -16.52 -1.65 19.16
N PRO A 17 -15.66 -1.34 20.15
CA PRO A 17 -15.85 -0.16 20.96
C PRO A 17 -15.70 1.11 20.10
N ARG A 18 -16.38 2.19 20.49
CA ARG A 18 -16.34 3.48 19.75
C ARG A 18 -14.93 4.02 19.54
N SER A 19 -14.04 3.81 20.51
CA SER A 19 -12.63 4.20 20.41
C SER A 19 -11.91 3.49 19.26
N ALA A 20 -12.13 2.18 19.08
CA ALA A 20 -11.56 1.41 17.98
C ALA A 20 -12.11 1.84 16.62
N PHE A 21 -13.39 2.22 16.56
CA PHE A 21 -13.99 2.76 15.34
C PHE A 21 -13.27 4.04 14.87
N ARG A 22 -12.99 4.94 15.81
CA ARG A 22 -12.29 6.20 15.54
C ARG A 22 -10.83 5.97 15.12
N THR A 23 -10.08 5.14 15.85
CA THR A 23 -8.65 4.93 15.56
C THR A 23 -8.42 4.17 14.26
N ALA A 24 -9.28 3.21 13.92
CA ALA A 24 -9.13 2.42 12.68
C ALA A 24 -9.31 3.25 11.39
N THR A 25 -9.91 4.44 11.48
CA THR A 25 -10.17 5.33 10.33
C THR A 25 -9.32 6.60 10.33
N LEU A 26 -8.51 6.80 11.38
CA LEU A 26 -7.77 8.04 11.64
C LEU A 26 -6.50 8.18 10.78
N ILE A 27 -5.76 7.08 10.60
CA ILE A 27 -4.42 7.10 10.00
C ILE A 27 -4.49 6.59 8.58
N HIS A 28 -4.10 7.43 7.63
CA HIS A 28 -4.20 7.18 6.20
C HIS A 28 -2.81 6.91 5.63
N THR A 29 -2.65 5.85 4.85
CA THR A 29 -1.40 5.63 4.11
C THR A 29 -1.34 6.55 2.90
N VAL A 30 -0.22 7.23 2.72
CA VAL A 30 0.06 8.07 1.55
C VAL A 30 1.36 7.63 0.87
N ILE A 31 1.32 7.59 -0.45
CA ILE A 31 2.46 7.31 -1.32
C ILE A 31 2.66 8.50 -2.25
N LEU A 32 3.87 9.05 -2.25
CA LEU A 32 4.30 10.13 -3.11
C LEU A 32 5.43 9.64 -4.00
N ALA A 33 5.40 10.04 -5.26
CA ALA A 33 6.48 9.79 -6.21
C ALA A 33 6.87 11.14 -6.80
N ASP A 34 8.15 11.45 -6.72
CA ASP A 34 8.74 12.67 -7.25
C ASP A 34 9.33 12.34 -8.62
N VAL A 35 8.75 12.93 -9.65
CA VAL A 35 9.19 12.77 -11.04
C VAL A 35 9.69 14.11 -11.51
N GLY A 36 10.96 14.16 -11.92
CA GLY A 36 11.65 15.37 -12.33
C GLY A 36 12.50 15.12 -13.57
N ARG A 37 13.25 16.14 -13.99
CA ARG A 37 14.24 15.98 -15.07
C ARG A 37 15.38 15.09 -14.61
N SER A 38 15.92 14.27 -15.50
CA SER A 38 17.13 13.50 -15.21
C SER A 38 18.31 14.46 -15.01
N ALA A 39 19.16 14.15 -14.03
CA ALA A 39 20.40 14.90 -13.80
C ALA A 39 21.42 14.67 -14.93
N ASP A 40 21.43 13.46 -15.51
CA ASP A 40 22.37 13.07 -16.56
C ASP A 40 21.92 13.58 -17.95
N ASP A 41 20.60 13.66 -18.17
CA ASP A 41 20.01 14.15 -19.42
C ASP A 41 18.76 14.99 -19.12
N PRO A 42 18.89 16.34 -19.04
CA PRO A 42 17.76 17.23 -18.75
C PRO A 42 16.62 17.17 -19.77
N SER A 43 16.83 16.58 -20.95
CA SER A 43 15.75 16.36 -21.93
C SER A 43 14.80 15.23 -21.52
N ARG A 44 15.23 14.35 -20.62
CA ARG A 44 14.47 13.20 -20.12
C ARG A 44 13.93 13.42 -18.71
N PHE A 45 12.91 12.64 -18.36
CA PHE A 45 12.36 12.53 -17.02
C PHE A 45 12.87 11.29 -16.29
N ALA A 46 13.00 11.41 -14.97
CA ALA A 46 13.45 10.37 -14.06
C ALA A 46 12.59 10.34 -12.79
N LEU A 47 12.56 9.19 -12.14
CA LEU A 47 11.98 9.01 -10.81
C LEU A 47 13.05 9.37 -9.77
N HIS A 48 12.91 10.53 -9.12
CA HIS A 48 13.88 10.98 -8.13
C HIS A 48 13.74 10.26 -6.80
N ARG A 49 12.51 10.06 -6.34
CA ARG A 49 12.21 9.41 -5.06
C ARG A 49 10.78 8.92 -5.00
N VAL A 50 10.57 7.90 -4.17
CA VAL A 50 9.26 7.45 -3.72
C VAL A 50 9.24 7.56 -2.20
N GLY A 51 8.29 8.33 -1.67
CA GLY A 51 8.02 8.46 -0.25
C GLY A 51 6.74 7.73 0.11
N ILE A 52 6.77 7.01 1.23
CA ILE A 52 5.60 6.32 1.76
C ILE A 52 5.50 6.71 3.22
N GLY A 53 4.33 7.15 3.64
CA GLY A 53 4.11 7.68 4.97
C GLY A 53 2.69 7.47 5.46
N LEU A 54 2.47 7.94 6.66
CA LEU A 54 1.18 8.00 7.31
C LEU A 54 0.75 9.46 7.38
N CYS A 55 -0.52 9.72 7.17
CA CYS A 55 -1.09 11.04 7.33
C CYS A 55 -2.38 11.00 8.13
N ILE A 56 -2.70 12.13 8.75
CA ILE A 56 -3.93 12.34 9.50
C ILE A 56 -4.64 13.55 8.88
N PRO A 57 -5.95 13.48 8.62
CA PRO A 57 -6.70 14.61 8.10
C PRO A 57 -6.76 15.73 9.16
N ASP A 58 -6.35 16.94 8.78
CA ASP A 58 -6.52 18.16 9.57
C ASP A 58 -7.54 19.09 8.88
N LEU A 59 -8.58 19.51 9.61
CA LEU A 59 -9.68 20.31 9.07
C LEU A 59 -9.24 21.72 8.60
N SER A 60 -8.12 22.24 9.11
CA SER A 60 -7.62 23.57 8.80
C SER A 60 -6.50 23.58 7.76
N ARG A 61 -5.71 22.49 7.68
CA ARG A 61 -4.49 22.42 6.85
C ARG A 61 -4.55 21.37 5.74
N GLY A 62 -5.59 20.52 5.70
CA GLY A 62 -5.61 19.32 4.87
C GLY A 62 -4.85 18.16 5.52
N ASP A 63 -4.52 17.11 4.78
CA ASP A 63 -3.80 15.97 5.38
C ASP A 63 -2.38 16.37 5.80
N VAL A 64 -2.00 16.01 7.02
CA VAL A 64 -0.65 16.22 7.55
C VAL A 64 0.06 14.88 7.59
N VAL A 65 1.22 14.77 6.92
CA VAL A 65 2.10 13.60 7.07
C VAL A 65 2.68 13.62 8.47
N VAL A 66 2.49 12.53 9.21
CA VAL A 66 2.87 12.41 10.62
C VAL A 66 3.91 11.34 10.82
N ASP A 67 4.71 11.56 11.85
CA ASP A 67 5.63 10.61 12.47
C ASP A 67 5.51 10.78 13.98
N SER A 68 5.47 9.69 14.73
CA SER A 68 5.20 9.67 16.17
C SER A 68 6.24 10.47 16.96
N GLY A 69 7.47 10.54 16.47
CA GLY A 69 8.56 11.34 17.04
C GLY A 69 8.39 12.85 16.85
N ARG A 70 7.54 13.30 15.92
CA ARG A 70 7.42 14.73 15.51
C ARG A 70 6.02 15.33 15.66
N LEU A 71 5.07 14.61 16.26
CA LEU A 71 3.68 15.10 16.43
C LEU A 71 3.60 16.49 17.09
N GLY A 72 4.44 16.75 18.09
CA GLY A 72 4.47 18.02 18.83
C GLY A 72 4.89 19.22 17.96
N GLU A 73 5.83 19.01 17.04
CA GLU A 73 6.32 20.03 16.11
C GLU A 73 5.27 20.34 15.02
N LEU A 74 4.48 19.33 14.65
CA LEU A 74 3.43 19.44 13.63
C LEU A 74 2.13 20.06 14.15
N GLY A 75 2.03 20.33 15.46
CA GLY A 75 0.82 20.84 16.09
C GLY A 75 -0.34 19.83 16.17
N VAL A 76 -0.06 18.55 15.89
CA VAL A 76 -1.07 17.49 15.85
C VAL A 76 -1.31 16.95 17.26
N LYS A 77 -2.55 17.06 17.74
CA LYS A 77 -2.95 16.59 19.07
C LYS A 77 -3.61 15.22 18.99
N LEU A 78 -2.86 14.20 19.39
CA LEU A 78 -3.36 12.82 19.54
C LEU A 78 -3.50 12.43 21.01
N GLY A 79 -4.59 11.73 21.34
CA GLY A 79 -4.76 11.03 22.61
C GLY A 79 -3.85 9.81 22.71
N MET A 80 -3.74 9.23 23.91
CA MET A 80 -2.84 8.10 24.19
C MET A 80 -3.08 6.89 23.26
N MET A 81 -4.35 6.50 23.06
CA MET A 81 -4.69 5.37 22.17
C MET A 81 -4.34 5.63 20.71
N GLU A 82 -4.52 6.87 20.22
CA GLU A 82 -4.20 7.23 18.84
C GLU A 82 -2.69 7.23 18.59
N LYS A 83 -1.90 7.64 19.59
CA LYS A 83 -0.44 7.52 19.54
C LYS A 83 0.01 6.07 19.46
N VAL A 84 -0.60 5.18 20.23
CA VAL A 84 -0.32 3.73 20.17
C VAL A 84 -0.66 3.16 18.80
N VAL A 85 -1.82 3.53 18.22
CA VAL A 85 -2.18 3.08 16.86
C VAL A 85 -1.23 3.65 15.80
N LEU A 86 -0.83 4.92 15.91
CA LEU A 86 0.15 5.53 15.01
C LEU A 86 1.48 4.79 15.08
N GLN A 87 2.00 4.54 16.27
CA GLN A 87 3.25 3.81 16.45
C GLN A 87 3.17 2.40 15.84
N ALA A 88 2.08 1.66 16.08
CA ALA A 88 1.89 0.34 15.48
C ALA A 88 1.82 0.40 13.95
N ALA A 89 1.18 1.42 13.39
CA ALA A 89 1.14 1.64 11.95
C ALA A 89 2.52 2.00 11.38
N GLU A 90 3.34 2.75 12.11
CA GLU A 90 4.73 3.05 11.74
C GLU A 90 5.63 1.82 11.77
N GLU A 91 5.50 0.99 12.80
CA GLU A 91 6.21 -0.28 12.92
C GLU A 91 5.88 -1.21 11.74
N GLU A 92 4.61 -1.30 11.34
CA GLU A 92 4.19 -2.07 10.17
C GLU A 92 4.71 -1.44 8.86
N LEU A 93 4.66 -0.11 8.75
CA LEU A 93 5.17 0.62 7.58
C LEU A 93 6.69 0.41 7.40
N ALA A 94 7.45 0.37 8.50
CA ALA A 94 8.89 0.19 8.52
C ALA A 94 9.32 -1.21 8.03
N LEU A 95 8.41 -2.19 7.97
CA LEU A 95 8.68 -3.50 7.37
C LEU A 95 8.72 -3.45 5.83
N GLY A 96 8.23 -2.35 5.24
CA GLY A 96 8.29 -2.09 3.81
C GLY A 96 9.71 -1.94 3.28
N ARG A 97 9.91 -2.34 2.01
CA ARG A 97 11.23 -2.37 1.36
C ARG A 97 11.14 -1.91 -0.08
N LEU A 98 12.15 -1.14 -0.49
CA LEU A 98 12.45 -0.94 -1.91
C LEU A 98 13.16 -2.19 -2.42
N ILE A 99 12.50 -2.93 -3.31
CA ILE A 99 12.98 -4.21 -3.84
C ILE A 99 13.92 -4.00 -5.02
N ALA A 100 13.62 -3.02 -5.87
CA ALA A 100 14.40 -2.67 -7.03
C ALA A 100 14.17 -1.20 -7.38
N SER A 101 15.18 -0.55 -7.95
CA SER A 101 15.08 0.82 -8.45
C SER A 101 16.02 1.04 -9.61
N GLY A 102 15.62 1.91 -10.52
CA GLY A 102 16.40 2.44 -11.63
C GLY A 102 15.96 3.87 -11.95
N PRO A 103 16.56 4.52 -12.96
CA PRO A 103 16.29 5.93 -13.26
C PRO A 103 14.81 6.25 -13.50
N THR A 104 14.03 5.33 -14.04
CA THR A 104 12.59 5.52 -14.32
C THR A 104 11.70 4.47 -13.67
N PHE A 105 12.25 3.75 -12.70
CA PHE A 105 11.59 2.61 -12.08
C PHE A 105 11.83 2.51 -10.58
N ALA A 106 10.79 2.15 -9.85
CA ALA A 106 10.92 1.66 -8.48
C ALA A 106 9.90 0.56 -8.21
N LEU A 107 10.30 -0.43 -7.42
CA LEU A 107 9.42 -1.46 -6.89
C LEU A 107 9.47 -1.41 -5.37
N TYR A 108 8.42 -0.88 -4.77
CA TYR A 108 8.21 -0.97 -3.33
C TYR A 108 7.37 -2.20 -2.99
N ARG A 109 7.62 -2.79 -1.83
CA ARG A 109 6.82 -3.87 -1.27
C ARG A 109 6.64 -3.65 0.22
N GLY A 110 5.41 -3.76 0.71
CA GLY A 110 5.10 -3.68 2.13
C GLY A 110 4.11 -4.75 2.57
N PRO A 111 4.06 -5.06 3.87
CA PRO A 111 3.05 -5.96 4.39
C PRO A 111 1.66 -5.31 4.35
N ALA A 112 0.63 -6.15 4.23
CA ALA A 112 -0.75 -5.76 4.43
C ALA A 112 -1.58 -6.98 4.86
N VAL A 113 -2.84 -6.74 5.19
CA VAL A 113 -3.82 -7.79 5.43
C VAL A 113 -4.95 -7.66 4.41
N LEU A 114 -5.19 -8.70 3.62
CA LEU A 114 -6.29 -8.78 2.66
C LEU A 114 -7.32 -9.81 3.11
N GLN A 115 -8.60 -9.50 2.90
CA GLN A 115 -9.67 -10.48 3.03
C GLN A 115 -9.72 -11.35 1.78
N VAL A 116 -9.61 -12.67 1.96
CA VAL A 116 -9.84 -13.65 0.89
C VAL A 116 -10.93 -14.61 1.38
N GLY A 117 -12.12 -14.51 0.78
CA GLY A 117 -13.31 -15.19 1.30
C GLY A 117 -13.66 -14.70 2.70
N GLN A 118 -13.63 -15.58 3.69
CA GLN A 118 -13.98 -15.28 5.10
C GLN A 118 -12.74 -15.15 6.01
N LEU A 119 -11.54 -15.14 5.42
CA LEU A 119 -10.28 -15.17 6.16
C LEU A 119 -9.47 -13.88 5.93
N HIS A 120 -8.77 -13.45 6.97
CA HIS A 120 -7.80 -12.36 6.94
C HIS A 120 -6.42 -12.95 6.66
N HIS A 121 -5.83 -12.59 5.52
CA HIS A 121 -4.55 -13.10 5.06
C HIS A 121 -3.48 -12.03 5.12
N LYS A 122 -2.36 -12.34 5.75
CA LYS A 122 -1.15 -11.52 5.62
C LYS A 122 -0.58 -11.68 4.21
N VAL A 123 -0.41 -10.56 3.53
CA VAL A 123 0.08 -10.49 2.15
C VAL A 123 1.21 -9.48 2.06
N GLU A 124 1.97 -9.57 0.97
CA GLU A 124 2.85 -8.49 0.54
C GLU A 124 2.16 -7.74 -0.59
N ILE A 125 1.90 -6.45 -0.43
CA ILE A 125 1.44 -5.57 -1.51
C ILE A 125 2.67 -4.93 -2.16
N SER A 126 2.79 -5.10 -3.46
CA SER A 126 3.86 -4.51 -4.27
C SER A 126 3.32 -3.36 -5.11
N TYR A 127 4.07 -2.25 -5.14
CA TYR A 127 3.82 -1.08 -5.97
C TYR A 127 4.99 -0.88 -6.94
N ALA A 128 4.74 -0.97 -8.23
CA ALA A 128 5.71 -0.61 -9.27
C ALA A 128 5.41 0.78 -9.82
N PHE A 129 6.41 1.66 -9.80
CA PHE A 129 6.38 3.01 -10.33
C PHE A 129 7.16 3.02 -11.64
N LEU A 130 6.53 3.45 -12.72
CA LEU A 130 7.09 3.46 -14.07
C LEU A 130 6.95 4.85 -14.66
N VAL A 131 8.07 5.55 -14.82
CA VAL A 131 8.13 6.87 -15.46
C VAL A 131 8.33 6.71 -16.96
N ASP A 132 7.56 7.44 -17.75
CA ASP A 132 7.87 7.64 -19.16
C ASP A 132 8.96 8.71 -19.32
N GLU A 133 10.12 8.35 -19.86
CA GLU A 133 11.28 9.24 -19.96
C GLU A 133 11.02 10.49 -20.81
N GLN A 134 10.08 10.43 -21.75
CA GLN A 134 9.84 11.53 -22.69
C GLN A 134 8.84 12.55 -22.14
N SER A 135 7.76 12.05 -21.54
CA SER A 135 6.63 12.87 -21.07
C SER A 135 6.62 13.13 -19.57
N GLY A 136 7.37 12.35 -18.78
CA GLY A 136 7.29 12.36 -17.32
C GLY A 136 6.03 11.71 -16.76
N ALA A 137 5.21 11.07 -17.60
CA ALA A 137 4.01 10.39 -17.15
C ALA A 137 4.37 9.23 -16.20
N LEU A 138 3.75 9.22 -15.01
CA LEU A 138 3.92 8.16 -14.03
C LEU A 138 2.77 7.16 -14.11
N ARG A 139 3.11 5.89 -14.34
CA ARG A 139 2.19 4.75 -14.22
C ARG A 139 2.51 3.99 -12.95
N VAL A 140 1.47 3.57 -12.22
CA VAL A 140 1.64 2.78 -10.99
C VAL A 140 0.86 1.49 -11.11
N LEU A 141 1.54 0.37 -10.87
CA LEU A 141 0.93 -0.95 -10.80
C LEU A 141 0.94 -1.47 -9.38
N VAL A 142 -0.16 -2.10 -8.96
CA VAL A 142 -0.28 -2.75 -7.66
C VAL A 142 -0.70 -4.21 -7.82
N TRP A 143 -0.11 -5.09 -7.02
CA TRP A 143 -0.54 -6.47 -6.87
C TRP A 143 -0.20 -6.99 -5.48
N SER A 144 -0.88 -8.04 -5.05
CA SER A 144 -0.56 -8.77 -3.83
C SER A 144 0.10 -10.11 -4.14
N ALA A 145 1.02 -10.53 -3.28
CA ALA A 145 1.52 -11.90 -3.19
C ALA A 145 1.34 -12.41 -1.75
N GLU A 146 1.29 -13.73 -1.59
CA GLU A 146 1.21 -14.32 -0.26
C GLU A 146 2.52 -14.08 0.53
N ALA A 147 2.42 -13.69 1.80
CA ALA A 147 3.58 -13.41 2.63
C ALA A 147 4.36 -14.67 3.08
N ARG A 148 3.75 -15.86 3.02
CA ARG A 148 4.39 -17.15 3.37
C ARG A 148 3.89 -18.26 2.44
N LYS A 149 4.74 -19.23 2.10
CA LYS A 149 4.32 -20.41 1.32
C LYS A 149 3.34 -21.27 2.13
N GLY A 150 2.14 -21.55 1.60
CA GLY A 150 1.29 -22.65 2.07
C GLY A 150 -0.17 -22.32 2.40
N GLY A 151 -0.64 -21.10 2.22
CA GLY A 151 -2.06 -20.75 2.29
C GLY A 151 -2.72 -20.64 0.91
N PRO A 152 -4.04 -20.35 0.87
CA PRO A 152 -4.75 -20.17 -0.39
C PRO A 152 -4.19 -18.95 -1.13
N ALA A 153 -3.80 -19.16 -2.39
CA ALA A 153 -3.25 -18.10 -3.23
C ALA A 153 -4.28 -16.96 -3.38
N ALA A 154 -3.91 -15.74 -2.97
CA ALA A 154 -4.68 -14.57 -3.34
C ALA A 154 -4.75 -14.50 -4.87
N PRO A 155 -5.91 -14.20 -5.48
CA PRO A 155 -6.03 -14.16 -6.93
C PRO A 155 -5.03 -13.15 -7.46
N ALA A 156 -4.12 -13.62 -8.31
CA ALA A 156 -3.01 -12.84 -8.83
C ALA A 156 -3.53 -11.76 -9.78
N ARG A 157 -3.92 -10.62 -9.22
CA ARG A 157 -4.46 -9.46 -9.91
C ARG A 157 -3.40 -8.38 -9.95
N LEU A 158 -3.11 -7.92 -11.16
CA LEU A 158 -2.35 -6.71 -11.40
C LEU A 158 -3.36 -5.59 -11.68
N VAL A 159 -3.24 -4.48 -10.97
CA VAL A 159 -4.12 -3.32 -11.15
C VAL A 159 -3.25 -2.12 -11.48
N GLU A 160 -3.56 -1.42 -12.56
CA GLU A 160 -2.98 -0.12 -12.85
C GLU A 160 -3.81 0.98 -12.19
N LEU A 161 -3.17 1.77 -11.36
CA LEU A 161 -3.79 2.86 -10.63
C LEU A 161 -3.92 4.09 -11.50
N ARG A 162 -4.99 4.86 -11.28
CA ARG A 162 -5.10 6.19 -11.86
C ARG A 162 -4.08 7.13 -11.20
N PRO A 163 -3.55 8.13 -11.92
CA PRO A 163 -2.75 9.18 -11.31
C PRO A 163 -3.52 9.90 -10.19
N ASN A 164 -2.80 10.33 -9.14
CA ASN A 164 -3.37 11.10 -8.03
C ASN A 164 -4.57 10.43 -7.34
N LEU A 165 -4.52 9.10 -7.20
CA LEU A 165 -5.61 8.31 -6.64
C LEU A 165 -5.78 8.55 -5.15
N VAL A 166 -6.92 9.14 -4.77
CA VAL A 166 -7.46 9.08 -3.41
C VAL A 166 -8.62 8.11 -3.43
N PHE A 167 -8.63 7.11 -2.55
CA PHE A 167 -9.64 6.06 -2.58
C PHE A 167 -10.07 5.60 -1.19
N ASP A 168 -11.34 5.21 -1.07
CA ASP A 168 -11.84 4.49 0.09
C ASP A 168 -11.23 3.09 0.12
N CYS A 169 -10.62 2.76 1.25
CA CYS A 169 -10.06 1.46 1.55
C CYS A 169 -11.02 0.73 2.51
N PRO A 170 -11.99 -0.04 1.99
CA PRO A 170 -12.93 -0.77 2.83
C PRO A 170 -12.18 -1.83 3.65
N LEU A 171 -12.41 -1.80 4.96
CA LEU A 171 -11.86 -2.72 5.92
C LEU A 171 -12.94 -3.65 6.48
N ASN A 172 -12.68 -4.95 6.38
CA ASN A 172 -13.43 -5.98 7.08
C ASN A 172 -12.84 -6.21 8.47
N VAL A 173 -13.72 -6.28 9.46
CA VAL A 173 -13.36 -6.49 10.87
C VAL A 173 -13.66 -7.92 11.26
N LYS A 174 -12.71 -8.57 11.94
CA LYS A 174 -12.91 -9.89 12.53
C LYS A 174 -12.54 -9.85 14.00
N ALA A 175 -13.49 -10.20 14.85
CA ALA A 175 -13.28 -10.30 16.29
C ALA A 175 -12.77 -11.70 16.65
N GLU A 176 -11.65 -11.76 17.35
CA GLU A 176 -11.22 -12.95 18.06
C GLU A 176 -12.00 -13.05 19.37
N ARG A 177 -12.57 -14.24 19.64
CA ARG A 177 -13.50 -14.43 20.76
C ARG A 177 -12.97 -15.45 21.74
N LEU A 178 -12.90 -15.07 23.01
CA LEU A 178 -12.68 -15.99 24.12
C LEU A 178 -13.96 -16.81 24.36
N LEU A 179 -13.80 -18.14 24.46
CA LEU A 179 -14.91 -19.09 24.63
C LEU A 179 -16.05 -18.89 23.60
N GLY A 180 -15.71 -18.44 22.39
CA GLY A 180 -16.65 -18.26 21.27
C GLY A 180 -17.64 -17.09 21.42
N THR A 181 -17.64 -16.36 22.53
CA THR A 181 -18.68 -15.37 22.84
C THR A 181 -18.15 -13.96 23.08
N VAL A 182 -17.07 -13.80 23.84
CA VAL A 182 -16.57 -12.48 24.26
C VAL A 182 -15.44 -12.02 23.33
N PRO A 183 -15.62 -10.93 22.57
CA PRO A 183 -14.53 -10.33 21.78
C PRO A 183 -13.37 -9.90 22.69
N VAL A 184 -12.15 -10.34 22.36
CA VAL A 184 -10.92 -9.99 23.11
C VAL A 184 -9.89 -9.25 22.24
N SER A 185 -9.92 -9.45 20.93
CA SER A 185 -9.07 -8.77 19.97
C SER A 185 -9.82 -8.58 18.65
N TRP A 186 -9.35 -7.66 17.80
CA TRP A 186 -9.89 -7.44 16.47
C TRP A 186 -8.78 -7.36 15.45
N SER A 187 -8.97 -8.02 14.31
CA SER A 187 -8.14 -7.85 13.12
C SER A 187 -8.90 -7.07 12.06
N PHE A 188 -8.14 -6.34 11.24
CA PHE A 188 -8.65 -5.50 10.17
C PHE A 188 -7.99 -5.95 8.86
N ALA A 189 -8.78 -6.15 7.82
CA ALA A 189 -8.28 -6.57 6.51
C ALA A 189 -8.90 -5.72 5.40
N MET A 190 -8.08 -5.30 4.45
CA MET A 190 -8.54 -4.67 3.22
C MET A 190 -9.42 -5.66 2.44
N GLU A 191 -10.60 -5.23 2.01
CA GLU A 191 -11.49 -6.10 1.21
C GLU A 191 -10.99 -6.28 -0.23
N SER A 192 -10.24 -5.31 -0.74
CA SER A 192 -9.69 -5.35 -2.09
C SER A 192 -8.38 -4.56 -2.20
N LEU A 193 -7.62 -4.83 -3.26
CA LEU A 193 -6.52 -3.95 -3.68
C LEU A 193 -7.05 -2.54 -4.02
N PRO A 194 -6.18 -1.51 -4.04
CA PRO A 194 -6.55 -0.19 -4.51
C PRO A 194 -7.23 -0.24 -5.89
N PRO A 195 -8.28 0.55 -6.12
CA PRO A 195 -9.07 0.48 -7.35
C PRO A 195 -8.28 1.03 -8.54
N GLY A 196 -8.53 0.46 -9.70
CA GLY A 196 -7.86 0.86 -10.94
C GLY A 196 -8.25 -0.04 -12.11
N GLN A 197 -7.52 0.10 -13.22
CA GLN A 197 -7.73 -0.71 -14.40
C GLN A 197 -7.07 -2.09 -14.20
N PRO A 198 -7.82 -3.21 -14.25
CA PRO A 198 -7.22 -4.52 -14.23
C PRO A 198 -6.27 -4.71 -15.41
N ARG A 199 -5.09 -5.28 -15.14
CA ARG A 199 -4.11 -5.63 -16.15
C ARG A 199 -3.89 -7.15 -16.17
N PRO A 200 -3.67 -7.76 -17.35
CA PRO A 200 -3.32 -9.16 -17.42
C PRO A 200 -2.03 -9.46 -16.64
N MET A 201 -2.08 -10.44 -15.75
CA MET A 201 -0.87 -10.99 -15.14
C MET A 201 -0.49 -12.26 -15.90
N SER A 202 0.36 -12.10 -16.92
CA SER A 202 0.81 -13.23 -17.74
C SER A 202 1.51 -14.30 -16.87
N PRO A 203 1.49 -15.59 -17.28
CA PRO A 203 2.19 -16.65 -16.54
C PRO A 203 3.67 -16.36 -16.32
N ASP A 204 4.34 -15.75 -17.30
CA ASP A 204 5.75 -15.39 -17.19
C ASP A 204 5.99 -14.25 -16.21
N LEU A 205 5.14 -13.21 -16.23
CA LEU A 205 5.19 -12.15 -15.23
C LEU A 205 4.92 -12.73 -13.84
N ARG A 206 3.93 -13.61 -13.69
CA ARG A 206 3.62 -14.27 -12.42
C ARG A 206 4.79 -15.09 -11.90
N ARG A 207 5.43 -15.89 -12.76
CA ARG A 207 6.61 -16.70 -12.41
C ARG A 207 7.77 -15.81 -11.98
N TYR A 208 8.02 -14.74 -12.72
CA TYR A 208 9.09 -13.79 -12.42
C TYR A 208 8.84 -13.04 -11.09
N LEU A 209 7.61 -12.58 -10.87
CA LEU A 209 7.21 -11.90 -9.63
C LEU A 209 7.09 -12.83 -8.42
N GLY A 210 6.94 -14.14 -8.61
CA GLY A 210 6.96 -15.16 -7.57
C GLY A 210 8.33 -15.78 -7.27
N GLY A 211 9.35 -15.49 -8.08
CA GLY A 211 10.73 -15.99 -7.90
C GLY A 211 11.48 -15.36 -6.74
N ASN A 212 12.74 -15.74 -6.50
CA ASN A 212 13.51 -15.20 -5.38
C ASN A 212 13.85 -13.70 -5.59
N ALA A 213 13.64 -12.86 -4.57
CA ALA A 213 13.74 -11.41 -4.70
C ALA A 213 15.20 -10.91 -4.88
N GLN A 214 16.17 -11.63 -4.28
CA GLN A 214 17.59 -11.29 -4.29
C GLN A 214 18.28 -11.48 -5.65
N GLN A 215 17.61 -12.03 -6.66
CA GLN A 215 18.16 -12.28 -8.00
C GLN A 215 17.51 -11.41 -9.09
N ARG A 216 16.80 -10.35 -8.70
CA ARG A 216 16.01 -9.54 -9.63
C ARG A 216 16.79 -8.31 -10.07
N ASP A 217 17.28 -8.38 -11.29
CA ASP A 217 17.77 -7.23 -12.05
C ASP A 217 16.65 -6.17 -12.22
N PRO A 218 16.84 -4.93 -11.73
CA PRO A 218 15.87 -3.85 -11.87
C PRO A 218 15.46 -3.55 -13.31
N GLU A 219 16.40 -3.59 -14.26
CA GLU A 219 16.13 -3.27 -15.67
C GLU A 219 15.23 -4.34 -16.30
N ARG A 220 15.55 -5.61 -16.06
CA ARG A 220 14.70 -6.73 -16.51
C ARG A 220 13.31 -6.69 -15.88
N MET A 221 13.21 -6.31 -14.61
CA MET A 221 11.93 -6.15 -13.92
C MET A 221 11.07 -5.05 -14.56
N GLU A 222 11.66 -3.88 -14.74
CA GLU A 222 11.04 -2.76 -15.39
C GLU A 222 10.55 -3.14 -16.79
N HIS A 223 11.43 -3.72 -17.62
CA HIS A 223 11.11 -4.14 -18.97
C HIS A 223 9.94 -5.13 -19.01
N THR A 224 9.92 -6.12 -18.10
CA THR A 224 8.86 -7.12 -18.02
C THR A 224 7.51 -6.49 -17.67
N LEU A 225 7.50 -5.55 -16.72
CA LEU A 225 6.28 -4.83 -16.33
C LEU A 225 5.79 -3.91 -17.45
N ARG A 226 6.69 -3.18 -18.13
CA ARG A 226 6.32 -2.34 -19.28
C ARG A 226 5.69 -3.17 -20.41
N ARG A 227 6.24 -4.35 -20.72
CA ARG A 227 5.64 -5.26 -21.72
C ARG A 227 4.25 -5.74 -21.35
N ALA A 228 4.00 -6.01 -20.06
CA ALA A 228 2.67 -6.41 -19.60
C ALA A 228 1.63 -5.29 -19.77
N LEU A 229 2.08 -4.03 -19.85
CA LEU A 229 1.21 -2.88 -20.08
C LEU A 229 0.90 -2.60 -21.55
N THR A 230 1.70 -3.14 -22.47
CA THR A 230 1.52 -2.99 -23.92
C THR A 230 0.78 -4.16 -24.56
N ALA A 231 0.81 -5.34 -23.92
CA ALA A 231 0.05 -6.51 -24.36
C ALA A 231 -1.45 -6.24 -24.17
N ARG A 232 -2.14 -5.95 -25.28
CA ARG A 232 -3.60 -5.84 -25.35
C ARG A 232 -4.22 -7.21 -25.57
#